data_AF-A0A1X7FHZ2-F1
#
_entry.id   AF-A0A1X7FHZ2-F1
#
_cell.length_a   1.000
_cell.length_b   1.000
_cell.length_c   1.000
_cell.angle_alpha   90.00
_cell.angle_beta   90.00
_cell.angle_gamma   90.00
#
_symmetry.space_group_name_H-M   'P 1'
#
loop_
_entity.id
_entity.type
_entity.pdbx_description
1 polymer ?
#
loop_
_entity_poly.entity_id
_entity_poly.type
_entity_poly.pdbx_seq_one_letter_code
_entity_poly.pdbx_strand_id
1 'polypeptide(L)'
;MSIPPPPGPQQPQDPYAAPTPPQGAYPQAPYGPQPYGPQGPGPYPPPPYGGPPYATWGQGYSPFTRPSPVNGVAIAALVLGVLCFLPAVGLILGIVALVQIRRRGERGKGMAVTGAVLSSVGLALWVLLLATNAGTDVWEGVKEGVAESSFSLDRGDCFDVPGPGFDEDVYDVDEVPCAGEHEGEVFAVVPVTGRDFPGDDRVTALAEDKCWTLRSAYAMDTWALGEDVDVYYLVPTAESWDWGDHEVTCVFASVDESGTLTGSLRADASTLNADQVAFLDAMNAVDAVLDQEPQDYPEDDLAVNKDWAADVRDAFGEQAAALRAHSWPGTAAKSVEALAAEMEDIGKDWGKAATARDVDTFYTYYDRGYESVDGKTTVTARKALGLATTPPVYDEEGGGSGSGGSGRLDV
;
A
#
# COMPACT_ATOMS: atom_id res chain seq x y z
N MET A 1 36.57 24.94 -40.71
CA MET A 1 37.00 23.52 -40.68
C MET A 1 36.48 22.96 -39.36
N SER A 2 35.48 22.08 -39.44
CA SER A 2 34.76 21.56 -38.27
C SER A 2 35.55 20.43 -37.63
N ILE A 3 35.66 20.45 -36.31
CA ILE A 3 36.34 19.46 -35.47
C ILE A 3 35.32 18.34 -35.18
N PRO A 4 35.67 17.04 -35.33
CA PRO A 4 34.75 15.94 -35.01
C PRO A 4 34.65 15.71 -33.48
N PRO A 5 33.50 15.19 -32.99
CA PRO A 5 33.32 14.87 -31.57
C PRO A 5 34.14 13.65 -31.13
N PRO A 6 34.44 13.52 -29.82
CA PRO A 6 35.24 12.42 -29.26
C PRO A 6 34.50 11.07 -29.26
N PRO A 7 35.22 9.94 -29.20
CA PRO A 7 34.60 8.61 -29.07
C PRO A 7 34.05 8.41 -27.65
N GLY A 8 32.85 7.86 -27.54
CA GLY A 8 32.24 7.48 -26.26
C GLY A 8 32.87 6.22 -25.63
N PRO A 9 32.60 5.95 -24.34
CA PRO A 9 33.18 4.83 -23.61
C PRO A 9 32.63 3.47 -24.09
N GLN A 10 33.51 2.47 -24.12
CA GLN A 10 33.16 1.07 -24.41
C GLN A 10 32.60 0.40 -23.15
N GLN A 11 31.38 -0.14 -23.23
CA GLN A 11 30.83 -1.00 -22.17
C GLN A 11 31.46 -2.41 -22.22
N PRO A 12 31.70 -3.06 -21.06
CA PRO A 12 32.12 -4.47 -20.99
C PRO A 12 31.00 -5.41 -21.46
N GLN A 13 31.37 -6.47 -22.18
CA GLN A 13 30.43 -7.51 -22.62
C GLN A 13 30.19 -8.55 -21.52
N ASP A 14 28.92 -8.76 -21.18
CA ASP A 14 28.47 -9.74 -20.20
C ASP A 14 28.42 -11.17 -20.81
N PRO A 15 29.06 -12.20 -20.24
CA PRO A 15 29.22 -13.51 -20.89
C PRO A 15 27.96 -14.40 -20.92
N TYR A 16 26.81 -13.96 -20.38
CA TYR A 16 25.66 -14.84 -20.13
C TYR A 16 24.34 -14.45 -20.82
N ALA A 17 24.36 -13.57 -21.84
CA ALA A 17 23.15 -13.22 -22.58
C ALA A 17 22.65 -14.33 -23.54
N ALA A 18 21.38 -14.72 -23.41
CA ALA A 18 20.72 -15.71 -24.26
C ALA A 18 20.27 -15.12 -25.63
N PRO A 19 20.20 -15.92 -26.73
CA PRO A 19 19.98 -15.38 -28.07
C PRO A 19 18.49 -15.19 -28.44
N THR A 20 18.15 -14.01 -28.95
CA THR A 20 16.85 -13.66 -29.56
C THR A 20 16.77 -14.05 -31.05
N PRO A 21 15.59 -14.48 -31.57
CA PRO A 21 15.42 -14.87 -32.98
C PRO A 21 15.26 -13.66 -33.95
N PRO A 22 15.63 -13.80 -35.24
CA PRO A 22 15.68 -12.67 -36.16
C PRO A 22 14.32 -12.31 -36.77
N GLN A 23 13.99 -11.02 -36.80
CA GLN A 23 12.86 -10.47 -37.53
C GLN A 23 13.23 -10.12 -38.98
N GLY A 24 12.46 -10.64 -39.93
CA GLY A 24 12.60 -10.38 -41.36
C GLY A 24 11.99 -9.05 -41.80
N ALA A 25 12.73 -8.33 -42.64
CA ALA A 25 12.39 -7.01 -43.17
C ALA A 25 11.28 -7.04 -44.24
N TYR A 26 10.34 -6.09 -44.16
CA TYR A 26 9.37 -5.78 -45.22
C TYR A 26 9.70 -4.40 -45.83
N PRO A 27 9.66 -4.23 -47.16
CA PRO A 27 9.94 -2.94 -47.78
C PRO A 27 8.71 -2.00 -47.77
N GLN A 28 8.99 -0.74 -47.41
CA GLN A 28 8.07 0.40 -47.39
C GLN A 28 7.73 0.90 -48.80
N ALA A 29 6.48 1.32 -49.02
CA ALA A 29 6.04 2.08 -50.20
C ALA A 29 5.52 3.48 -49.79
N PRO A 30 5.69 4.53 -50.62
CA PRO A 30 5.60 5.92 -50.18
C PRO A 30 4.17 6.48 -50.23
N TYR A 31 3.88 7.36 -49.27
CA TYR A 31 2.61 8.04 -49.08
C TYR A 31 2.41 9.19 -50.09
N GLY A 32 1.21 9.27 -50.68
CA GLY A 32 0.72 10.41 -51.47
C GLY A 32 -0.69 10.83 -50.98
N PRO A 33 -0.99 12.13 -50.83
CA PRO A 33 -2.17 12.60 -50.10
C PRO A 33 -3.41 12.74 -50.99
N GLN A 34 -4.58 12.35 -50.49
CA GLN A 34 -5.87 12.69 -51.12
C GLN A 34 -6.98 13.02 -50.10
N PRO A 35 -7.95 13.88 -50.50
CA PRO A 35 -8.79 14.66 -49.60
C PRO A 35 -10.21 14.10 -49.40
N TYR A 36 -10.86 14.64 -48.39
CA TYR A 36 -12.19 14.32 -47.88
C TYR A 36 -13.34 14.59 -48.88
N GLY A 37 -14.31 13.68 -48.94
CA GLY A 37 -15.61 13.88 -49.62
C GLY A 37 -16.63 12.77 -49.27
N PRO A 38 -17.84 13.09 -48.75
CA PRO A 38 -18.80 12.10 -48.25
C PRO A 38 -19.90 11.77 -49.26
N GLN A 39 -20.14 10.49 -49.59
CA GLN A 39 -21.34 10.05 -50.34
C GLN A 39 -21.87 8.67 -49.90
N GLY A 40 -23.19 8.62 -49.68
CA GLY A 40 -23.92 7.50 -49.06
C GLY A 40 -24.32 6.33 -49.99
N PRO A 41 -25.02 5.31 -49.45
CA PRO A 41 -25.23 4.05 -50.15
C PRO A 41 -26.52 4.02 -50.98
N GLY A 42 -26.39 3.70 -52.28
CA GLY A 42 -27.48 3.34 -53.18
C GLY A 42 -27.53 1.81 -53.47
N PRO A 43 -28.70 1.24 -53.84
CA PRO A 43 -28.92 -0.21 -53.90
C PRO A 43 -28.67 -0.81 -55.30
N TYR A 44 -28.09 -2.00 -55.35
CA TYR A 44 -27.87 -2.77 -56.59
C TYR A 44 -28.98 -3.82 -56.86
N PRO A 45 -29.45 -4.00 -58.11
CA PRO A 45 -30.40 -5.05 -58.51
C PRO A 45 -29.70 -6.33 -59.04
N PRO A 46 -30.36 -7.51 -58.99
CA PRO A 46 -29.77 -8.79 -59.43
C PRO A 46 -30.00 -9.09 -60.93
N PRO A 47 -29.10 -9.84 -61.60
CA PRO A 47 -29.30 -10.31 -62.98
C PRO A 47 -30.03 -11.67 -63.07
N PRO A 48 -30.78 -11.92 -64.16
CA PRO A 48 -31.55 -13.15 -64.36
C PRO A 48 -30.82 -14.12 -65.31
N TYR A 49 -30.92 -15.44 -65.08
CA TYR A 49 -30.79 -16.40 -66.18
C TYR A 49 -31.49 -17.73 -65.85
N GLY A 50 -32.34 -18.18 -66.78
CA GLY A 50 -33.13 -19.41 -66.70
C GLY A 50 -32.50 -20.58 -67.46
N GLY A 51 -32.92 -21.79 -67.09
CA GLY A 51 -32.66 -23.05 -67.79
C GLY A 51 -33.75 -24.12 -67.49
N PRO A 52 -33.95 -25.13 -68.38
CA PRO A 52 -35.25 -25.81 -68.62
C PRO A 52 -35.49 -27.11 -67.81
N PRO A 53 -36.67 -27.75 -67.93
CA PRO A 53 -37.34 -28.48 -66.85
C PRO A 53 -37.04 -29.98 -66.81
N TYR A 54 -37.03 -30.57 -65.61
CA TYR A 54 -37.18 -32.02 -65.42
C TYR A 54 -38.33 -32.35 -64.48
N ALA A 55 -38.91 -33.53 -64.72
CA ALA A 55 -40.22 -33.93 -64.30
C ALA A 55 -40.36 -34.29 -62.81
N THR A 56 -41.50 -33.84 -62.30
CA THR A 56 -42.25 -34.28 -61.13
C THR A 56 -42.22 -35.81 -60.89
N TRP A 57 -41.80 -36.20 -59.69
CA TRP A 57 -42.25 -37.40 -58.98
C TRP A 57 -42.60 -37.00 -57.55
N GLY A 58 -43.89 -37.13 -57.21
CA GLY A 58 -44.46 -36.72 -55.94
C GLY A 58 -44.04 -37.64 -54.79
N GLN A 59 -43.43 -37.06 -53.77
CA GLN A 59 -43.30 -37.60 -52.42
C GLN A 59 -43.72 -36.49 -51.46
N GLY A 60 -44.74 -36.76 -50.66
CA GLY A 60 -45.41 -35.77 -49.82
C GLY A 60 -44.47 -35.16 -48.78
N TYR A 61 -44.22 -33.85 -48.91
CA TYR A 61 -43.52 -33.07 -47.90
C TYR A 61 -44.54 -32.62 -46.84
N SER A 62 -44.47 -33.23 -45.66
CA SER A 62 -45.18 -32.76 -44.46
C SER A 62 -44.49 -31.49 -43.96
N PRO A 63 -45.19 -30.36 -43.77
CA PRO A 63 -44.56 -29.15 -43.27
C PRO A 63 -44.11 -29.37 -41.82
N PHE A 64 -42.86 -28.98 -41.57
CA PHE A 64 -42.21 -28.91 -40.26
C PHE A 64 -43.17 -28.68 -39.09
N THR A 65 -43.24 -29.65 -38.19
CA THR A 65 -43.78 -29.47 -36.84
C THR A 65 -42.94 -28.42 -36.12
N ARG A 66 -43.50 -27.22 -35.92
CA ARG A 66 -42.90 -26.25 -34.98
C ARG A 66 -42.84 -26.91 -33.60
N PRO A 67 -41.68 -27.04 -32.93
CA PRO A 67 -41.65 -27.55 -31.58
C PRO A 67 -42.44 -26.59 -30.67
N SER A 68 -43.35 -27.13 -29.86
CA SER A 68 -44.09 -26.34 -28.88
C SER A 68 -43.13 -25.57 -27.96
N PRO A 69 -43.42 -24.29 -27.64
CA PRO A 69 -42.57 -23.48 -26.78
C PRO A 69 -42.43 -24.10 -25.38
N VAL A 70 -41.26 -23.91 -24.77
CA VAL A 70 -40.98 -24.35 -23.41
C VAL A 70 -41.63 -23.40 -22.40
N ASN A 71 -42.18 -23.94 -21.32
CA ASN A 71 -42.85 -23.14 -20.30
C ASN A 71 -41.83 -22.35 -19.46
N GLY A 72 -41.90 -21.01 -19.48
CA GLY A 72 -40.97 -20.14 -18.75
C GLY A 72 -40.96 -20.35 -17.22
N VAL A 73 -42.06 -20.85 -16.64
CA VAL A 73 -42.14 -21.20 -15.22
C VAL A 73 -41.29 -22.43 -14.91
N ALA A 74 -41.11 -23.35 -15.86
CA ALA A 74 -40.22 -24.51 -15.69
C ALA A 74 -38.73 -24.10 -15.69
N ILE A 75 -38.36 -23.07 -16.46
CA ILE A 75 -37.02 -22.50 -16.45
C ILE A 75 -36.78 -21.74 -15.15
N ALA A 76 -37.74 -20.92 -14.71
CA ALA A 76 -37.65 -20.23 -13.43
C ALA A 76 -37.53 -21.21 -12.24
N ALA A 77 -38.29 -22.32 -12.25
CA ALA A 77 -38.18 -23.37 -11.22
C ALA A 77 -36.82 -24.08 -11.24
N LEU A 78 -36.22 -24.29 -12.42
CA LEU A 78 -34.87 -24.85 -12.53
C LEU A 78 -33.80 -23.88 -12.01
N VAL A 79 -33.85 -22.62 -12.41
CA VAL A 79 -32.89 -21.59 -12.01
C VAL A 79 -32.97 -21.30 -10.51
N LEU A 80 -34.18 -21.16 -9.97
CA LEU A 80 -34.39 -20.96 -8.53
C LEU A 80 -34.04 -22.21 -7.70
N GLY A 81 -34.24 -23.41 -8.27
CA GLY A 81 -33.84 -24.66 -7.64
C GLY A 81 -32.32 -24.87 -7.61
N VAL A 82 -31.62 -24.38 -8.64
CA VAL A 82 -30.14 -24.42 -8.72
C VAL A 82 -29.50 -23.33 -7.86
N LEU A 83 -30.08 -22.14 -7.80
CA LEU A 83 -29.52 -20.99 -7.06
C LEU A 83 -29.86 -20.97 -5.57
N CYS A 84 -30.56 -21.96 -5.02
CA CYS A 84 -30.78 -22.18 -3.57
C CYS A 84 -31.32 -21.00 -2.72
N PHE A 85 -31.67 -19.84 -3.27
CA PHE A 85 -32.01 -18.67 -2.46
C PHE A 85 -33.37 -18.75 -1.76
N LEU A 86 -34.32 -19.59 -2.23
CA LEU A 86 -35.62 -19.81 -1.57
C LEU A 86 -36.19 -21.21 -1.93
N PRO A 87 -35.76 -22.31 -1.25
CA PRO A 87 -36.11 -23.68 -1.64
C PRO A 87 -37.62 -23.95 -1.65
N ALA A 88 -38.39 -23.28 -0.79
CA ALA A 88 -39.84 -23.39 -0.73
C ALA A 88 -40.55 -22.78 -1.97
N VAL A 89 -40.03 -21.68 -2.52
CA VAL A 89 -40.63 -20.99 -3.68
C VAL A 89 -40.37 -21.79 -4.96
N GLY A 90 -39.17 -22.36 -5.12
CA GLY A 90 -38.84 -23.26 -6.24
C GLY A 90 -39.72 -24.51 -6.30
N LEU A 91 -40.02 -25.10 -5.14
CA LEU A 91 -40.90 -26.27 -5.04
C LEU A 91 -42.34 -25.95 -5.46
N ILE A 92 -42.89 -24.83 -4.97
CA ILE A 92 -44.26 -24.39 -5.30
C ILE A 92 -44.38 -24.08 -6.80
N LEU A 93 -43.42 -23.37 -7.38
CA LEU A 93 -43.41 -23.04 -8.80
C LEU A 93 -43.23 -24.28 -9.69
N GLY A 94 -42.40 -25.25 -9.27
CA GLY A 94 -42.25 -26.53 -9.96
C GLY A 94 -43.56 -27.34 -10.02
N ILE A 95 -44.31 -27.38 -8.91
CA ILE A 95 -45.62 -28.05 -8.85
C ILE A 95 -46.64 -27.34 -9.75
N VAL A 96 -46.68 -26.00 -9.73
CA VAL A 96 -47.57 -25.21 -10.60
C VAL A 96 -47.22 -25.39 -12.07
N ALA A 97 -45.94 -25.40 -12.43
CA ALA A 97 -45.45 -25.64 -13.78
C ALA A 97 -45.88 -27.04 -14.28
N LEU A 98 -45.83 -28.07 -13.45
CA LEU A 98 -46.28 -29.43 -13.79
C LEU A 98 -47.79 -29.49 -14.08
N VAL A 99 -48.60 -28.73 -13.33
CA VAL A 99 -50.05 -28.63 -13.56
C VAL A 99 -50.35 -27.88 -14.87
N GLN A 100 -49.61 -26.79 -15.16
CA GLN A 100 -49.78 -26.02 -16.40
C GLN A 100 -49.36 -26.83 -17.63
N ILE A 101 -48.22 -27.52 -17.57
CA ILE A 101 -47.71 -28.40 -18.62
C ILE A 101 -48.70 -29.53 -18.92
N ARG A 102 -49.31 -30.14 -17.89
CA ARG A 102 -50.30 -31.20 -18.05
C ARG A 102 -51.60 -30.70 -18.70
N ARG A 103 -52.00 -29.45 -18.42
CA ARG A 103 -53.24 -28.86 -18.96
C ARG A 103 -53.07 -28.25 -20.35
N ARG A 104 -51.89 -27.72 -20.68
CA ARG A 104 -51.61 -26.99 -21.94
C ARG A 104 -50.79 -27.77 -22.96
N GLY A 105 -50.24 -28.93 -22.59
CA GLY A 105 -49.49 -29.80 -23.52
C GLY A 105 -48.10 -29.25 -23.90
N GLU A 106 -47.53 -28.37 -23.08
CA GLU A 106 -46.25 -27.69 -23.33
C GLU A 106 -45.04 -28.61 -23.04
N ARG A 107 -43.88 -28.33 -23.66
CA ARG A 107 -42.63 -29.08 -23.40
C ARG A 107 -41.92 -28.49 -22.17
N GLY A 108 -41.30 -29.34 -21.34
CA GLY A 108 -40.60 -28.90 -20.12
C GLY A 108 -40.81 -29.78 -18.88
N LYS A 109 -41.58 -30.87 -18.99
CA LYS A 109 -41.88 -31.77 -17.87
C LYS A 109 -40.62 -32.33 -17.19
N GLY A 110 -39.57 -32.64 -17.96
CA GLY A 110 -38.28 -33.08 -17.43
C GLY A 110 -37.66 -32.02 -16.51
N MET A 111 -37.47 -30.79 -17.00
CA MET A 111 -36.86 -29.69 -16.25
C MET A 111 -37.64 -29.33 -14.97
N ALA A 112 -38.97 -29.34 -15.04
CA ALA A 112 -39.81 -29.06 -13.86
C ALA A 112 -39.72 -30.16 -12.79
N VAL A 113 -39.58 -31.43 -13.19
CA VAL A 113 -39.32 -32.54 -12.24
C VAL A 113 -37.93 -32.41 -11.63
N THR A 114 -36.90 -32.12 -12.43
CA THR A 114 -35.54 -31.96 -11.91
C THR A 114 -35.44 -30.78 -10.94
N GLY A 115 -36.05 -29.64 -11.30
CA GLY A 115 -36.12 -28.45 -10.43
C GLY A 115 -36.84 -28.74 -9.11
N ALA A 116 -37.97 -29.45 -9.15
CA ALA A 116 -38.70 -29.82 -7.94
C ALA A 116 -37.90 -30.79 -7.04
N VAL A 117 -37.21 -31.77 -7.65
CA VAL A 117 -36.37 -32.73 -6.91
C VAL A 117 -35.19 -32.02 -6.27
N LEU A 118 -34.46 -31.18 -7.02
CA LEU A 118 -33.34 -30.40 -6.48
C LEU A 118 -33.78 -29.44 -5.38
N SER A 119 -34.92 -28.75 -5.54
CA SER A 119 -35.48 -27.91 -4.49
C SER A 119 -35.92 -28.70 -3.26
N SER A 120 -36.45 -29.91 -3.41
CA SER A 120 -36.83 -30.76 -2.28
C SER A 120 -35.62 -31.31 -1.51
N VAL A 121 -34.54 -31.66 -2.21
CA VAL A 121 -33.27 -32.04 -1.59
C VAL A 121 -32.63 -30.83 -0.90
N GLY A 122 -32.61 -29.67 -1.55
CA GLY A 122 -32.13 -28.41 -0.97
C GLY A 122 -32.91 -28.01 0.28
N LEU A 123 -34.25 -28.13 0.27
CA LEU A 123 -35.10 -27.88 1.44
C LEU A 123 -34.78 -28.87 2.58
N ALA A 124 -34.63 -30.17 2.27
CA ALA A 124 -34.32 -31.19 3.26
C ALA A 124 -32.94 -30.93 3.90
N LEU A 125 -31.94 -30.57 3.11
CA LEU A 125 -30.62 -30.17 3.59
C LEU A 125 -30.69 -28.89 4.43
N TRP A 126 -31.45 -27.89 4.02
CA TRP A 126 -31.67 -26.66 4.80
C TRP A 126 -32.35 -26.91 6.14
N VAL A 127 -33.38 -27.75 6.17
CA VAL A 127 -34.07 -28.15 7.41
C VAL A 127 -33.12 -28.94 8.31
N LEU A 128 -32.28 -29.81 7.74
CA LEU A 128 -31.25 -30.52 8.47
C LEU A 128 -30.23 -29.55 9.08
N LEU A 129 -29.74 -28.59 8.29
CA LEU A 129 -28.76 -27.58 8.70
C LEU A 129 -29.26 -26.68 9.83
N LEU A 130 -30.55 -26.31 9.79
CA LEU A 130 -31.22 -25.55 10.86
C LEU A 130 -31.51 -26.41 12.09
N ALA A 131 -31.83 -27.70 11.91
CA ALA A 131 -32.12 -28.61 13.02
C ALA A 131 -30.87 -29.03 13.79
N THR A 132 -29.70 -29.03 13.16
CA THR A 132 -28.42 -29.41 13.78
C THR A 132 -27.61 -28.23 14.31
N ASN A 133 -28.10 -26.98 14.19
CA ASN A 133 -27.31 -25.76 14.41
C ASN A 133 -26.03 -25.66 13.53
N ALA A 134 -25.78 -26.57 12.60
CA ALA A 134 -24.60 -26.52 11.73
C ALA A 134 -24.57 -25.26 10.84
N GLY A 135 -25.74 -24.64 10.63
CA GLY A 135 -25.83 -23.36 9.93
C GLY A 135 -25.26 -22.18 10.74
N THR A 136 -25.25 -22.24 12.08
CA THR A 136 -24.55 -21.23 12.90
C THR A 136 -23.05 -21.45 12.84
N ASP A 137 -22.58 -22.70 12.90
CA ASP A 137 -21.14 -23.02 12.85
C ASP A 137 -20.53 -22.65 11.49
N VAL A 138 -21.26 -22.87 10.39
CA VAL A 138 -20.84 -22.41 9.05
C VAL A 138 -20.92 -20.89 8.92
N TRP A 139 -21.89 -20.24 9.56
CA TRP A 139 -22.02 -18.79 9.56
C TRP A 139 -20.99 -18.11 10.48
N GLU A 140 -20.58 -18.75 11.56
CA GLU A 140 -19.47 -18.35 12.44
C GLU A 140 -18.15 -18.53 11.69
N GLY A 141 -17.90 -19.67 11.03
CA GLY A 141 -16.71 -19.85 10.19
C GLY A 141 -16.64 -18.89 8.99
N VAL A 142 -17.77 -18.46 8.44
CA VAL A 142 -17.81 -17.40 7.41
C VAL A 142 -17.63 -16.02 8.04
N LYS A 143 -18.06 -15.78 9.27
CA LYS A 143 -17.80 -14.52 9.99
C LYS A 143 -16.34 -14.39 10.39
N GLU A 144 -15.74 -15.48 10.85
CA GLU A 144 -14.31 -15.59 11.17
C GLU A 144 -13.51 -15.36 9.88
N GLY A 145 -13.80 -16.09 8.79
CA GLY A 145 -13.13 -15.89 7.51
C GLY A 145 -13.47 -14.60 6.71
N VAL A 146 -14.41 -13.78 7.18
CA VAL A 146 -14.70 -12.43 6.62
C VAL A 146 -14.22 -11.32 7.57
N ALA A 147 -13.98 -11.63 8.84
CA ALA A 147 -13.23 -10.76 9.74
C ALA A 147 -11.72 -10.90 9.50
N GLU A 148 -11.24 -12.09 9.10
CA GLU A 148 -9.89 -12.40 8.58
C GLU A 148 -9.69 -11.98 7.11
N SER A 149 -10.40 -10.97 6.60
CA SER A 149 -9.94 -10.27 5.40
C SER A 149 -9.33 -8.95 5.84
N SER A 150 -8.18 -9.08 6.51
CA SER A 150 -7.31 -8.07 7.09
C SER A 150 -6.50 -7.38 6.00
N PHE A 151 -7.06 -6.33 5.38
CA PHE A 151 -6.28 -5.47 4.47
C PHE A 151 -6.26 -4.01 4.88
N SER A 152 -6.80 -3.63 6.04
CA SER A 152 -6.63 -2.27 6.57
C SER A 152 -6.05 -2.33 7.97
N LEU A 153 -4.72 -2.30 8.03
CA LEU A 153 -3.98 -1.99 9.24
C LEU A 153 -4.15 -0.50 9.52
N ASP A 154 -4.75 -0.14 10.64
CA ASP A 154 -4.92 1.24 11.08
C ASP A 154 -3.74 1.68 11.95
N ARG A 155 -3.54 3.00 12.02
CA ARG A 155 -2.54 3.60 12.92
C ARG A 155 -2.80 3.18 14.37
N GLY A 156 -1.84 2.50 14.98
CA GLY A 156 -1.90 1.99 16.34
C GLY A 156 -2.09 0.48 16.44
N ASP A 157 -2.31 -0.19 15.32
CA ASP A 157 -2.50 -1.64 15.30
C ASP A 157 -1.14 -2.35 15.41
N CYS A 158 -1.13 -3.44 16.16
CA CYS A 158 0.01 -4.35 16.25
C CYS A 158 -0.37 -5.67 15.59
N PHE A 159 0.59 -6.29 14.91
CA PHE A 159 0.31 -7.48 14.11
C PHE A 159 1.50 -8.43 14.02
N ASP A 160 1.18 -9.68 13.68
CA ASP A 160 2.15 -10.73 13.33
C ASP A 160 2.04 -11.05 11.83
N VAL A 161 3.17 -11.41 11.21
CA VAL A 161 3.27 -11.84 9.81
C VAL A 161 3.44 -13.36 9.75
N PRO A 162 2.50 -14.11 9.13
CA PRO A 162 2.63 -15.54 8.94
C PRO A 162 3.68 -15.85 7.86
N GLY A 163 4.93 -16.08 8.24
CA GLY A 163 5.99 -16.39 7.29
C GLY A 163 7.41 -16.18 7.83
N PRO A 164 8.44 -16.13 6.98
CA PRO A 164 9.81 -15.87 7.39
C PRO A 164 10.11 -14.38 7.70
N GLY A 165 9.11 -13.56 8.00
CA GLY A 165 9.26 -12.13 8.31
C GLY A 165 8.87 -11.19 7.16
N PHE A 166 9.31 -9.94 7.24
CA PHE A 166 8.93 -8.82 6.33
C PHE A 166 9.64 -8.83 4.96
N ASP A 167 10.49 -9.81 4.67
CA ASP A 167 11.35 -9.87 3.47
C ASP A 167 10.68 -10.53 2.24
N GLU A 168 9.50 -11.12 2.40
CA GLU A 168 8.69 -11.67 1.31
C GLU A 168 7.27 -11.08 1.33
N ASP A 169 6.55 -11.21 0.21
CA ASP A 169 5.19 -10.67 0.03
C ASP A 169 4.30 -10.99 1.25
N VAL A 170 3.81 -9.95 1.93
CA VAL A 170 2.97 -10.06 3.12
C VAL A 170 1.52 -10.21 2.64
N TYR A 171 1.00 -11.43 2.64
CA TYR A 171 -0.36 -11.74 2.13
C TYR A 171 -1.45 -11.64 3.19
N ASP A 172 -1.06 -11.79 4.46
CA ASP A 172 -1.97 -11.88 5.59
C ASP A 172 -1.25 -11.30 6.80
N VAL A 173 -1.96 -10.54 7.62
CA VAL A 173 -1.45 -10.00 8.87
C VAL A 173 -2.47 -10.28 9.96
N ASP A 174 -1.99 -10.82 11.07
CA ASP A 174 -2.83 -11.14 12.22
C ASP A 174 -2.76 -9.97 13.20
N GLU A 175 -3.83 -9.19 13.33
CA GLU A 175 -3.89 -8.14 14.36
C GLU A 175 -3.85 -8.78 15.75
N VAL A 176 -2.89 -8.36 16.58
CA VAL A 176 -2.67 -8.87 17.93
C VAL A 176 -2.64 -7.73 18.95
N PRO A 177 -2.94 -7.99 20.25
CA PRO A 177 -2.85 -6.96 21.27
C PRO A 177 -1.41 -6.46 21.47
N CYS A 178 -1.17 -5.16 21.25
CA CYS A 178 0.14 -4.52 21.46
C CYS A 178 0.76 -4.71 22.85
N ALA A 179 -0.03 -5.06 23.87
CA ALA A 179 0.49 -5.34 25.21
C ALA A 179 1.32 -6.63 25.30
N GLY A 180 1.17 -7.53 24.31
CA GLY A 180 1.95 -8.75 24.17
C GLY A 180 3.15 -8.58 23.23
N GLU A 181 3.77 -9.72 22.91
CA GLU A 181 4.74 -9.81 21.83
C GLU A 181 4.01 -9.64 20.49
N HIS A 182 4.64 -8.95 19.55
CA HIS A 182 4.15 -8.78 18.18
C HIS A 182 5.32 -8.48 17.22
N GLU A 183 5.17 -8.75 15.93
CA GLU A 183 6.22 -8.53 14.95
C GLU A 183 6.25 -7.10 14.39
N GLY A 184 5.10 -6.42 14.30
CA GLY A 184 5.02 -5.06 13.78
C GLY A 184 3.97 -4.17 14.46
N GLU A 185 4.26 -2.87 14.55
CA GLU A 185 3.32 -1.84 15.02
C GLU A 185 3.17 -0.71 13.98
N VAL A 186 1.93 -0.42 13.59
CA VAL A 186 1.61 0.58 12.57
C VAL A 186 1.63 1.97 13.18
N PHE A 187 2.57 2.81 12.76
CA PHE A 187 2.69 4.16 13.30
C PHE A 187 2.07 5.24 12.40
N ALA A 188 1.88 4.95 11.11
CA ALA A 188 1.21 5.83 10.16
C ALA A 188 0.61 5.06 8.96
N VAL A 189 -0.47 5.61 8.42
CA VAL A 189 -1.06 5.19 7.14
C VAL A 189 -1.14 6.42 6.25
N VAL A 190 -0.56 6.35 5.06
CA VAL A 190 -0.36 7.49 4.15
C VAL A 190 -1.09 7.22 2.84
N PRO A 191 -2.15 7.98 2.49
CA PRO A 191 -2.87 7.76 1.26
C PRO A 191 -2.02 8.16 0.04
N VAL A 192 -1.99 7.28 -0.96
CA VAL A 192 -1.36 7.50 -2.26
C VAL A 192 -2.38 8.10 -3.21
N THR A 193 -2.17 9.36 -3.61
CA THR A 193 -3.12 10.04 -4.49
C THR A 193 -2.88 9.68 -5.96
N GLY A 194 -3.91 9.18 -6.64
CA GLY A 194 -3.84 8.89 -8.07
C GLY A 194 -5.14 8.26 -8.55
N ARG A 195 -5.37 8.28 -9.86
CA ARG A 195 -6.40 7.42 -10.47
C ARG A 195 -5.82 6.08 -10.91
N ASP A 196 -4.63 6.14 -11.46
CA ASP A 196 -3.86 4.99 -11.94
C ASP A 196 -2.63 4.83 -11.03
N PHE A 197 -2.11 3.59 -10.93
CA PHE A 197 -0.93 3.28 -10.12
C PHE A 197 0.25 4.19 -10.50
N PRO A 198 0.86 4.94 -9.55
CA PRO A 198 1.91 5.92 -9.86
C PRO A 198 3.23 5.33 -10.36
N GLY A 199 3.44 4.02 -10.15
CA GLY A 199 4.69 3.30 -10.37
C GLY A 199 5.47 3.13 -9.07
N ASP A 200 6.16 1.98 -8.95
CA ASP A 200 6.84 1.55 -7.71
C ASP A 200 7.78 2.62 -7.17
N ASP A 201 8.69 3.16 -8.00
CA ASP A 201 9.67 4.18 -7.61
C ASP A 201 9.04 5.39 -6.89
N ARG A 202 7.85 5.83 -7.33
CA ARG A 202 7.20 6.99 -6.72
C ARG A 202 6.54 6.65 -5.39
N VAL A 203 6.00 5.45 -5.28
CA VAL A 203 5.35 4.97 -4.06
C VAL A 203 6.41 4.72 -3.00
N THR A 204 7.53 4.09 -3.37
CA THR A 204 8.68 3.90 -2.47
C THR A 204 9.26 5.24 -2.00
N ALA A 205 9.53 6.19 -2.92
CA ALA A 205 10.03 7.50 -2.52
C ALA A 205 9.06 8.26 -1.60
N LEU A 206 7.74 8.09 -1.79
CA LEU A 206 6.73 8.63 -0.88
C LEU A 206 6.78 7.94 0.50
N ALA A 207 6.95 6.62 0.52
CA ALA A 207 7.03 5.83 1.74
C ALA A 207 8.26 6.22 2.57
N GLU A 208 9.44 6.28 1.95
CA GLU A 208 10.68 6.68 2.60
C GLU A 208 10.54 8.08 3.23
N ASP A 209 10.10 9.08 2.46
CA ASP A 209 9.90 10.44 2.96
C ASP A 209 8.90 10.49 4.13
N LYS A 210 7.72 9.88 3.95
CA LYS A 210 6.61 10.04 4.90
C LYS A 210 6.79 9.18 6.14
N CYS A 211 7.23 7.93 6.00
CA CYS A 211 7.42 7.04 7.13
C CYS A 211 8.55 7.54 8.04
N TRP A 212 9.67 8.01 7.48
CA TRP A 212 10.73 8.61 8.28
C TRP A 212 10.29 9.88 9.00
N THR A 213 9.53 10.75 8.32
CA THR A 213 9.00 11.98 8.93
C THR A 213 8.00 11.70 10.05
N LEU A 214 7.13 10.69 9.89
CA LEU A 214 6.02 10.44 10.80
C LEU A 214 6.42 9.60 12.03
N ARG A 215 7.57 8.92 12.01
CA ARG A 215 8.05 8.07 13.13
C ARG A 215 8.10 8.83 14.45
N SER A 216 8.63 10.06 14.45
CA SER A 216 8.84 10.87 15.65
C SER A 216 7.52 11.41 16.20
N ALA A 217 6.53 11.64 15.34
CA ALA A 217 5.19 12.06 15.76
C ALA A 217 4.39 10.93 16.44
N TYR A 218 4.77 9.67 16.24
CA TYR A 218 4.13 8.52 16.88
C TYR A 218 4.89 8.06 18.13
N ALA A 219 6.20 7.91 18.02
CA ALA A 219 7.04 7.46 19.13
C ALA A 219 7.29 8.55 20.16
N MET A 220 7.31 9.83 19.75
CA MET A 220 7.73 11.04 20.47
C MET A 220 9.12 10.98 21.11
N ASP A 221 9.44 9.93 21.86
CA ASP A 221 10.76 9.61 22.39
C ASP A 221 11.44 8.55 21.49
N THR A 222 12.11 9.01 20.43
CA THR A 222 12.85 8.13 19.51
C THR A 222 13.99 7.37 20.19
N TRP A 223 14.54 7.89 21.29
CA TRP A 223 15.57 7.21 22.09
C TRP A 223 15.00 6.02 22.88
N ALA A 224 13.68 5.95 23.04
CA ALA A 224 13.00 4.84 23.71
C ALA A 224 12.70 3.66 22.79
N LEU A 225 12.83 3.81 21.46
CA LEU A 225 12.61 2.73 20.50
C LEU A 225 13.64 1.60 20.68
N GLY A 226 14.87 1.93 21.09
CA GLY A 226 15.97 0.97 21.20
C GLY A 226 16.72 0.79 19.89
N GLU A 227 17.85 0.08 19.93
CA GLU A 227 18.69 -0.18 18.74
C GLU A 227 18.13 -1.31 17.87
N ASP A 228 17.20 -2.11 18.41
CA ASP A 228 16.65 -3.29 17.75
C ASP A 228 15.37 -3.00 16.94
N VAL A 229 14.97 -1.73 16.81
CA VAL A 229 13.71 -1.32 16.16
C VAL A 229 14.02 -0.42 14.96
N ASP A 230 13.42 -0.73 13.81
CA ASP A 230 13.58 0.05 12.58
C ASP A 230 12.22 0.34 11.91
N VAL A 231 12.24 1.26 10.95
CA VAL A 231 11.09 1.67 10.14
C VAL A 231 11.04 0.82 8.88
N TYR A 232 9.96 0.06 8.75
CA TYR A 232 9.56 -0.67 7.57
C TYR A 232 8.34 0.00 6.94
N TYR A 233 8.10 -0.30 5.67
CA TYR A 233 6.91 0.18 4.98
C TYR A 233 6.33 -0.90 4.09
N LEU A 234 5.01 -0.93 4.07
CA LEU A 234 4.22 -1.73 3.16
C LEU A 234 3.63 -0.79 2.11
N VAL A 235 3.85 -1.10 0.84
CA VAL A 235 3.48 -0.23 -0.28
C VAL A 235 2.54 -0.95 -1.24
N PRO A 236 1.59 -0.22 -1.87
CA PRO A 236 0.70 -0.81 -2.84
C PRO A 236 1.48 -1.21 -4.09
N THR A 237 1.01 -2.28 -4.74
CA THR A 237 1.52 -2.75 -6.03
C THR A 237 0.52 -2.41 -7.13
N ALA A 238 0.95 -2.55 -8.39
CA ALA A 238 0.03 -2.36 -9.51
C ALA A 238 -1.19 -3.32 -9.46
N GLU A 239 -1.01 -4.51 -8.87
CA GLU A 239 -2.08 -5.47 -8.67
C GLU A 239 -2.99 -5.06 -7.52
N SER A 240 -2.46 -4.81 -6.32
CA SER A 240 -3.27 -4.39 -5.15
C SER A 240 -4.04 -3.09 -5.40
N TRP A 241 -3.47 -2.18 -6.20
CA TRP A 241 -4.09 -0.93 -6.62
C TRP A 241 -5.41 -1.13 -7.38
N ASP A 242 -5.49 -2.14 -8.25
CA ASP A 242 -6.72 -2.46 -9.00
C ASP A 242 -7.81 -3.03 -8.09
N TRP A 243 -7.42 -3.58 -6.93
CA TRP A 243 -8.31 -4.08 -5.88
C TRP A 243 -8.67 -3.02 -4.82
N GLY A 244 -8.00 -1.87 -4.83
CA GLY A 244 -8.34 -0.70 -4.01
C GLY A 244 -7.34 -0.35 -2.91
N ASP A 245 -6.18 -1.01 -2.86
CA ASP A 245 -5.09 -0.65 -1.96
C ASP A 245 -4.35 0.59 -2.50
N HIS A 246 -4.67 1.74 -1.92
CA HIS A 246 -4.11 3.04 -2.30
C HIS A 246 -3.38 3.69 -1.12
N GLU A 247 -2.77 2.91 -0.22
CA GLU A 247 -2.19 3.42 1.02
C GLU A 247 -0.80 2.84 1.30
N VAL A 248 0.13 3.67 1.77
CA VAL A 248 1.40 3.21 2.34
C VAL A 248 1.21 3.04 3.84
N THR A 249 1.57 1.88 4.37
CA THR A 249 1.52 1.57 5.80
C THR A 249 2.93 1.60 6.37
N CYS A 250 3.19 2.50 7.31
CA CYS A 250 4.47 2.66 7.98
C CYS A 250 4.50 1.88 9.29
N VAL A 251 5.51 1.03 9.47
CA VAL A 251 5.56 0.01 10.52
C VAL A 251 6.87 0.13 11.29
N PHE A 252 6.81 0.05 12.61
CA PHE A 252 7.98 -0.28 13.42
C PHE A 252 8.05 -1.80 13.54
N ALA A 253 9.23 -2.36 13.29
CA ALA A 253 9.48 -3.79 13.49
C ALA A 253 10.93 -4.01 13.96
N SER A 254 11.22 -5.24 14.37
CA SER A 254 12.56 -5.62 14.80
C SER A 254 13.54 -5.66 13.62
N VAL A 255 14.79 -5.19 13.83
CA VAL A 255 15.89 -5.36 12.87
C VAL A 255 16.31 -6.83 12.70
N ASP A 256 16.10 -7.65 13.75
CA ASP A 256 16.27 -9.10 13.67
C ASP A 256 15.05 -9.70 12.99
N GLU A 257 15.23 -10.47 11.90
CA GLU A 257 14.17 -11.14 11.12
C GLU A 257 13.22 -12.00 11.98
N SER A 258 13.72 -12.55 13.10
CA SER A 258 12.94 -13.36 14.04
C SER A 258 12.66 -12.65 15.37
N GLY A 259 12.97 -11.37 15.47
CA GLY A 259 12.76 -10.57 16.67
C GLY A 259 11.31 -10.11 16.77
N THR A 260 10.89 -9.78 17.99
CA THR A 260 9.55 -9.27 18.28
C THR A 260 9.64 -8.02 19.12
N LEU A 261 8.66 -7.14 18.96
CA LEU A 261 8.40 -6.01 19.82
C LEU A 261 7.57 -6.47 21.03
N THR A 262 7.62 -5.71 22.13
CA THR A 262 6.77 -5.98 23.30
C THR A 262 6.27 -4.67 23.87
N GLY A 263 4.94 -4.54 23.99
CA GLY A 263 4.32 -3.27 24.35
C GLY A 263 4.26 -2.32 23.16
N SER A 264 3.36 -1.35 23.22
CA SER A 264 3.27 -0.33 22.18
C SER A 264 4.42 0.68 22.29
N LEU A 265 5.01 1.02 21.15
CA LEU A 265 6.02 2.06 20.94
C LEU A 265 5.41 3.47 20.87
N ARG A 266 4.08 3.57 20.89
CA ARG A 266 3.35 4.84 20.91
C ARG A 266 3.67 5.63 22.16
N ALA A 267 4.11 6.87 21.99
CA ALA A 267 4.12 7.83 23.07
C ALA A 267 3.38 9.12 22.72
N ASP A 268 2.56 9.58 23.65
CA ASP A 268 1.80 10.82 23.56
C ASP A 268 1.39 11.30 24.96
N ALA A 269 0.52 12.30 25.05
CA ALA A 269 0.01 12.81 26.33
C ALA A 269 -0.78 11.79 27.19
N SER A 270 -1.06 10.58 26.67
CA SER A 270 -1.64 9.48 27.45
C SER A 270 -0.58 8.64 28.17
N THR A 271 0.65 8.59 27.66
CA THR A 271 1.78 7.82 28.25
C THR A 271 2.86 8.73 28.86
N LEU A 272 2.93 9.98 28.41
CA LEU A 272 3.90 10.99 28.83
C LEU A 272 3.22 12.08 29.67
N ASN A 273 3.95 12.62 30.64
CA ASN A 273 3.51 13.81 31.37
C ASN A 273 3.76 15.11 30.56
N ALA A 274 3.15 16.21 30.98
CA ALA A 274 3.25 17.48 30.26
C ALA A 274 4.68 18.04 30.14
N ASP A 275 5.55 17.77 31.11
CA ASP A 275 6.96 18.19 31.05
C ASP A 275 7.73 17.35 30.03
N GLN A 276 7.47 16.04 29.98
CA GLN A 276 8.06 15.14 28.99
C GLN A 276 7.63 15.51 27.57
N VAL A 277 6.34 15.76 27.35
CA VAL A 277 5.80 16.23 26.06
C VAL A 277 6.47 17.53 25.63
N ALA A 278 6.49 18.54 26.50
CA ALA A 278 7.10 19.83 26.19
C ALA A 278 8.61 19.73 25.86
N PHE A 279 9.31 18.82 26.54
CA PHE A 279 10.72 18.57 26.27
C PHE A 279 10.91 17.90 24.90
N LEU A 280 10.20 16.81 24.65
CA LEU A 280 10.34 16.04 23.40
C LEU A 280 9.87 16.84 22.18
N ASP A 281 8.81 17.64 22.29
CA ASP A 281 8.39 18.56 21.22
C ASP A 281 9.53 19.52 20.83
N ALA A 282 10.27 20.04 21.81
CA ALA A 282 11.40 20.92 21.55
C ALA A 282 12.61 20.18 20.95
N MET A 283 12.82 18.91 21.30
CA MET A 283 13.87 18.07 20.69
C MET A 283 13.52 17.73 19.25
N ASN A 284 12.33 17.17 19.01
CA ASN A 284 11.88 16.70 17.70
C ASN A 284 11.77 17.84 16.67
N ALA A 285 11.55 19.08 17.11
CA ALA A 285 11.55 20.24 16.22
C ALA A 285 12.94 20.50 15.57
N VAL A 286 14.03 20.22 16.28
CA VAL A 286 15.39 20.33 15.73
C VAL A 286 15.67 19.15 14.82
N ASP A 287 15.32 17.93 15.25
CA ASP A 287 15.51 16.72 14.45
C ASP A 287 14.80 16.82 13.11
N ALA A 288 13.58 17.36 13.09
CA ALA A 288 12.82 17.59 11.85
C ALA A 288 13.50 18.55 10.86
N VAL A 289 14.38 19.44 11.32
CA VAL A 289 15.16 20.34 10.45
C VAL A 289 16.48 19.69 10.03
N LEU A 290 17.11 18.92 10.93
CA LEU A 290 18.29 18.11 10.60
C LEU A 290 17.97 17.05 9.54
N ASP A 291 16.81 16.39 9.63
CA ASP A 291 16.32 15.41 8.64
C ASP A 291 16.08 16.01 7.23
N GLN A 292 16.06 17.34 7.10
CA GLN A 292 15.95 18.05 5.82
C GLN A 292 17.32 18.36 5.19
N GLU A 293 18.38 17.66 5.61
CA GLU A 293 19.71 17.79 5.04
C GLU A 293 19.67 17.68 3.50
N PRO A 294 20.32 18.60 2.76
CA PRO A 294 20.37 18.55 1.31
C PRO A 294 21.02 17.27 0.79
N GLN A 295 20.43 16.71 -0.28
CA GLN A 295 20.98 15.54 -0.98
C GLN A 295 22.32 15.85 -1.68
N ASP A 296 22.48 17.07 -2.19
CA ASP A 296 23.74 17.50 -2.81
C ASP A 296 24.73 17.91 -1.72
N TYR A 297 25.93 17.32 -1.75
CA TYR A 297 26.98 17.66 -0.79
C TYR A 297 27.44 19.12 -0.93
N PRO A 298 28.02 19.73 0.13
CA PRO A 298 28.63 21.05 0.08
C PRO A 298 29.58 21.31 -1.09
N GLU A 299 30.31 20.31 -1.59
CA GLU A 299 31.16 20.42 -2.78
C GLU A 299 30.38 20.70 -4.07
N ASP A 300 29.16 20.18 -4.17
CA ASP A 300 28.29 20.27 -5.34
C ASP A 300 27.41 21.53 -5.25
N ASP A 301 26.79 21.77 -4.09
CA ASP A 301 26.00 22.98 -3.84
C ASP A 301 26.17 23.53 -2.41
N LEU A 302 27.25 24.29 -2.21
CA LEU A 302 27.50 25.00 -0.95
C LEU A 302 26.40 26.03 -0.62
N ALA A 303 25.69 26.59 -1.60
CA ALA A 303 24.69 27.62 -1.32
C ALA A 303 23.47 27.01 -0.63
N VAL A 304 22.96 25.89 -1.15
CA VAL A 304 21.84 25.16 -0.56
C VAL A 304 22.19 24.65 0.84
N ASN A 305 23.38 24.08 1.02
CA ASN A 305 23.87 23.61 2.32
C ASN A 305 23.98 24.72 3.36
N LYS A 306 24.37 25.93 2.94
CA LYS A 306 24.43 27.10 3.83
C LYS A 306 23.05 27.63 4.21
N ASP A 307 22.08 27.57 3.30
CA ASP A 307 20.70 27.97 3.58
C ASP A 307 20.09 26.98 4.60
N TRP A 308 20.26 25.67 4.40
CA TRP A 308 19.86 24.65 5.38
C TRP A 308 20.56 24.84 6.74
N ALA A 309 21.87 25.08 6.76
CA ALA A 309 22.58 25.38 8.01
C ALA A 309 22.06 26.63 8.74
N ALA A 310 21.48 27.60 8.01
CA ALA A 310 20.82 28.76 8.62
C ALA A 310 19.49 28.38 9.27
N ASP A 311 18.73 27.47 8.65
CA ASP A 311 17.50 26.92 9.21
C ASP A 311 17.80 26.09 10.47
N VAL A 312 18.84 25.25 10.44
CA VAL A 312 19.31 24.49 11.61
C VAL A 312 19.70 25.43 12.76
N ARG A 313 20.45 26.51 12.49
CA ARG A 313 20.76 27.54 13.49
C ARG A 313 19.49 28.07 14.15
N ASP A 314 18.49 28.41 13.35
CA ASP A 314 17.24 28.99 13.85
C ASP A 314 16.46 27.98 14.68
N ALA A 315 16.43 26.70 14.28
CA ALA A 315 15.83 25.61 15.04
C ALA A 315 16.45 25.45 16.43
N PHE A 316 17.78 25.45 16.55
CA PHE A 316 18.46 25.40 17.86
C PHE A 316 18.14 26.64 18.73
N GLY A 317 18.02 27.82 18.11
CA GLY A 317 17.60 29.04 18.81
C GLY A 317 16.17 28.96 19.33
N GLU A 318 15.25 28.43 18.52
CA GLU A 318 13.85 28.21 18.88
C GLU A 318 13.71 27.15 19.97
N GLN A 319 14.45 26.05 19.88
CA GLN A 319 14.51 25.02 20.91
C GLN A 319 14.97 25.60 22.25
N ALA A 320 16.09 26.35 22.27
CA ALA A 320 16.56 26.99 23.49
C ALA A 320 15.52 27.95 24.08
N ALA A 321 14.80 28.69 23.24
CA ALA A 321 13.73 29.58 23.68
C ALA A 321 12.52 28.81 24.24
N ALA A 322 12.10 27.74 23.58
CA ALA A 322 11.00 26.87 24.02
C ALA A 322 11.32 26.20 25.37
N LEU A 323 12.54 25.67 25.51
CA LEU A 323 13.02 25.09 26.76
C LEU A 323 13.01 26.11 27.90
N ARG A 324 13.38 27.38 27.66
CA ARG A 324 13.35 28.42 28.71
C ARG A 324 11.95 28.97 28.99
N ALA A 325 11.01 28.85 28.05
CA ALA A 325 9.64 29.31 28.24
C ALA A 325 8.84 28.37 29.15
N HIS A 326 9.18 27.09 29.19
CA HIS A 326 8.51 26.08 30.01
C HIS A 326 8.98 26.09 31.47
N SER A 327 8.08 25.80 32.40
CA SER A 327 8.39 25.76 33.85
C SER A 327 8.69 24.33 34.31
N TRP A 328 9.97 24.03 34.50
CA TRP A 328 10.43 22.67 34.81
C TRP A 328 10.37 22.30 36.29
N PRO A 329 10.09 21.01 36.61
CA PRO A 329 10.01 20.55 37.98
C PRO A 329 11.39 20.32 38.62
N GLY A 330 11.52 20.69 39.89
CA GLY A 330 12.61 20.24 40.77
C GLY A 330 14.02 20.39 40.20
N THR A 331 14.76 19.27 40.12
CA THR A 331 16.13 19.24 39.61
C THR A 331 16.21 19.37 38.08
N ALA A 332 15.12 19.14 37.34
CA ALA A 332 15.12 19.24 35.88
C ALA A 332 15.36 20.68 35.41
N ALA A 333 14.88 21.69 36.16
CA ALA A 333 15.05 23.09 35.78
C ALA A 333 16.51 23.50 35.56
N LYS A 334 17.44 23.02 36.41
CA LYS A 334 18.86 23.32 36.24
C LYS A 334 19.47 22.57 35.06
N SER A 335 19.06 21.31 34.85
CA SER A 335 19.57 20.50 33.74
C SER A 335 19.08 21.03 32.39
N VAL A 336 17.81 21.41 32.30
CA VAL A 336 17.23 21.96 31.07
C VAL A 336 17.77 23.35 30.76
N GLU A 337 18.03 24.20 31.76
CA GLU A 337 18.72 25.48 31.51
C GLU A 337 20.14 25.27 30.97
N ALA A 338 20.87 24.28 31.50
CA ALA A 338 22.20 23.95 30.99
C ALA A 338 22.14 23.44 29.54
N LEU A 339 21.13 22.62 29.21
CA LEU A 339 20.87 22.19 27.84
C LEU A 339 20.54 23.38 26.93
N ALA A 340 19.60 24.25 27.32
CA ALA A 340 19.23 25.41 26.52
C ALA A 340 20.40 26.34 26.23
N ALA A 341 21.32 26.52 27.19
CA ALA A 341 22.55 27.28 26.98
C ALA A 341 23.51 26.60 25.98
N GLU A 342 23.63 25.26 26.02
CA GLU A 342 24.44 24.52 25.03
C GLU A 342 23.81 24.58 23.63
N MET A 343 22.48 24.48 23.52
CA MET A 343 21.78 24.62 22.24
C MET A 343 22.00 26.00 21.60
N GLU A 344 22.07 27.08 22.39
CA GLU A 344 22.47 28.40 21.87
C GLU A 344 23.92 28.45 21.38
N ASP A 345 24.83 27.70 22.00
CA ASP A 345 26.22 27.62 21.58
C ASP A 345 26.36 26.79 20.30
N ILE A 346 25.64 25.67 20.18
CA ILE A 346 25.53 24.87 18.97
C ILE A 346 24.96 25.69 17.81
N GLY A 347 23.87 26.42 18.06
CA GLY A 347 23.29 27.35 17.08
C GLY A 347 24.31 28.38 16.57
N LYS A 348 25.25 28.86 17.39
CA LYS A 348 26.31 29.77 16.93
C LYS A 348 27.28 29.09 15.96
N ASP A 349 27.59 27.81 16.14
CA ASP A 349 28.43 27.06 15.21
C ASP A 349 27.71 26.82 13.88
N TRP A 350 26.44 26.42 13.91
CA TRP A 350 25.58 26.37 12.72
C TRP A 350 25.48 27.72 11.99
N GLY A 351 25.38 28.83 12.74
CA GLY A 351 25.44 30.17 12.16
C GLY A 351 26.77 30.51 11.46
N LYS A 352 27.89 29.91 11.89
CA LYS A 352 29.18 30.04 11.21
C LYS A 352 29.24 29.16 9.96
N ALA A 353 28.68 27.95 10.00
CA ALA A 353 28.51 27.09 8.82
C ALA A 353 27.68 27.82 7.75
N ALA A 354 26.52 28.36 8.12
CA ALA A 354 25.64 29.13 7.24
C ALA A 354 26.31 30.37 6.59
N THR A 355 27.36 30.92 7.21
CA THR A 355 28.10 32.08 6.69
C THR A 355 29.49 31.74 6.13
N ALA A 356 29.80 30.45 6.02
CA ALA A 356 31.07 29.96 5.49
C ALA A 356 31.34 30.47 4.07
N ARG A 357 32.62 30.70 3.77
CA ARG A 357 33.07 31.21 2.46
C ARG A 357 33.51 30.12 1.49
N ASP A 358 33.76 28.93 2.03
CA ASP A 358 34.29 27.76 1.35
C ASP A 358 33.83 26.50 2.09
N VAL A 359 33.95 25.37 1.41
CA VAL A 359 33.50 24.05 1.86
C VAL A 359 34.26 23.60 3.12
N ASP A 360 35.57 23.78 3.17
CA ASP A 360 36.38 23.41 4.34
C ASP A 360 35.91 24.12 5.62
N THR A 361 35.60 25.42 5.51
CA THR A 361 35.07 26.20 6.63
C THR A 361 33.65 25.76 6.99
N PHE A 362 32.82 25.38 6.02
CA PHE A 362 31.49 24.84 6.27
C PHE A 362 31.59 23.57 7.11
N TYR A 363 32.35 22.57 6.64
CA TYR A 363 32.54 21.29 7.35
C TYR A 363 33.10 21.48 8.76
N THR A 364 34.07 22.39 8.93
CA THR A 364 34.64 22.68 10.27
C THR A 364 33.58 23.04 11.32
N TYR A 365 32.50 23.72 10.93
CA TYR A 365 31.44 24.14 11.84
C TYR A 365 30.23 23.19 11.82
N TYR A 366 29.94 22.58 10.67
CA TYR A 366 29.00 21.48 10.53
C TYR A 366 29.36 20.32 11.48
N ASP A 367 30.61 19.85 11.45
CA ASP A 367 31.08 18.73 12.28
C ASP A 367 30.96 19.05 13.77
N ARG A 368 31.31 20.28 14.16
CA ARG A 368 31.16 20.74 15.55
C ARG A 368 29.70 20.81 15.99
N GLY A 369 28.83 21.19 15.07
CA GLY A 369 27.38 21.18 15.27
C GLY A 369 26.93 19.77 15.62
N TYR A 370 27.21 18.79 14.75
CA TYR A 370 26.83 17.38 14.93
C TYR A 370 27.49 16.69 16.12
N GLU A 371 28.78 16.87 16.36
CA GLU A 371 29.49 16.30 17.52
C GLU A 371 28.87 16.70 18.87
N SER A 372 28.13 17.81 18.89
CA SER A 372 27.49 18.36 20.08
C SER A 372 26.01 17.98 20.19
N VAL A 373 25.40 17.48 19.12
CA VAL A 373 24.04 16.92 19.14
C VAL A 373 24.04 15.70 20.07
N ASP A 374 22.95 15.54 20.83
CA ASP A 374 22.79 14.42 21.77
C ASP A 374 23.88 14.27 22.85
N GLY A 375 24.57 15.38 23.11
CA GLY A 375 25.63 15.48 24.08
C GLY A 375 25.21 15.22 25.54
N LYS A 376 26.19 15.34 26.44
CA LYS A 376 26.03 15.01 27.86
C LYS A 376 24.93 15.82 28.56
N THR A 377 24.67 17.08 28.17
CA THR A 377 23.60 17.87 28.79
C THR A 377 22.22 17.36 28.38
N THR A 378 22.04 16.93 27.12
CA THR A 378 20.82 16.28 26.61
C THR A 378 20.50 15.06 27.46
N VAL A 379 21.46 14.14 27.61
CA VAL A 379 21.33 12.95 28.47
C VAL A 379 20.98 13.33 29.92
N THR A 380 21.60 14.39 30.45
CA THR A 380 21.37 14.84 31.83
C THR A 380 19.97 15.43 32.02
N ALA A 381 19.47 16.19 31.04
CA ALA A 381 18.12 16.76 31.05
C ALA A 381 17.06 15.66 30.91
N ARG A 382 17.23 14.74 29.95
CA ARG A 382 16.38 13.57 29.74
C ARG A 382 16.27 12.72 31.01
N LYS A 383 17.41 12.42 31.64
CA LYS A 383 17.46 11.69 32.92
C LYS A 383 16.67 12.40 34.03
N ALA A 384 16.75 13.73 34.10
CA ALA A 384 16.03 14.50 35.11
C ALA A 384 14.51 14.49 34.90
N LEU A 385 14.06 14.24 33.67
CA LEU A 385 12.65 14.12 33.27
C LEU A 385 12.15 12.68 33.21
N GLY A 386 13.03 11.69 33.48
CA GLY A 386 12.68 10.27 33.41
C GLY A 386 12.42 9.77 31.99
N LEU A 387 13.07 10.36 30.99
CA LEU A 387 13.05 9.93 29.59
C LEU A 387 14.19 8.94 29.29
N ALA A 388 14.15 8.28 28.12
CA ALA A 388 15.24 7.43 27.67
C ALA A 388 16.57 8.22 27.59
N THR A 389 17.69 7.59 27.94
CA THR A 389 19.00 8.28 28.10
C THR A 389 20.11 7.74 27.22
N THR A 390 19.83 6.71 26.42
CA THR A 390 20.78 6.16 25.46
C THR A 390 20.49 6.84 24.12
N PRO A 391 21.44 7.64 23.58
CA PRO A 391 21.29 8.19 22.24
C PRO A 391 21.16 7.04 21.22
N PRO A 392 20.37 7.20 20.16
CA PRO A 392 20.35 6.26 19.06
C PRO A 392 21.71 6.23 18.37
N VAL A 393 22.03 5.10 17.76
CA VAL A 393 23.22 4.98 16.89
C VAL A 393 22.82 5.52 15.52
N TYR A 394 23.52 6.57 15.07
CA TYR A 394 23.38 7.09 13.71
C TYR A 394 24.45 6.43 12.85
N ASP A 395 24.07 5.77 11.76
CA ASP A 395 25.05 5.22 10.82
C ASP A 395 25.79 6.37 10.11
N GLU A 396 27.12 6.38 10.18
CA GLU A 396 27.98 7.46 9.66
C GLU A 396 28.06 7.53 8.11
N GLU A 397 27.31 6.68 7.38
CA GLU A 397 27.31 6.68 5.92
C GLU A 397 26.12 7.47 5.35
N GLY A 398 26.24 8.80 5.39
CA GLY A 398 25.45 9.70 4.53
C GLY A 398 25.75 9.40 3.06
N GLY A 399 24.97 8.49 2.47
CA GLY A 399 25.15 8.05 1.08
C GLY A 399 24.78 6.60 0.83
N GLY A 400 23.67 6.13 1.37
CA GLY A 400 23.15 4.81 1.07
C GLY A 400 21.68 4.78 1.42
N SER A 401 20.85 4.32 0.47
CA SER A 401 19.49 3.87 0.73
C SER A 401 19.39 3.30 2.14
N GLY A 402 18.64 3.96 3.02
CA GLY A 402 18.18 3.32 4.24
C GLY A 402 17.55 2.02 3.77
N SER A 403 18.16 0.90 4.14
CA SER A 403 17.69 -0.43 3.77
C SER A 403 16.46 -0.73 4.61
N GLY A 404 15.43 0.11 4.53
CA GLY A 404 14.10 -0.25 4.95
C GLY A 404 13.72 -1.46 4.12
N GLY A 405 13.56 -2.61 4.77
CA GLY A 405 13.09 -3.82 4.11
C GLY A 405 11.76 -3.49 3.45
N SER A 406 11.74 -3.48 2.11
CA SER A 406 10.51 -3.23 1.38
C SER A 406 9.70 -4.52 1.37
N GLY A 407 8.73 -4.64 2.27
CA GLY A 407 7.70 -5.67 2.18
C GLY A 407 6.66 -5.26 1.13
N ARG A 408 6.39 -6.12 0.15
CA ARG A 408 5.29 -5.89 -0.80
C ARG A 408 4.01 -6.45 -0.20
N LEU A 409 2.93 -5.66 -0.19
CA LEU A 409 1.58 -6.18 -0.01
C LEU A 409 1.07 -6.61 -1.39
N ASP A 410 1.13 -7.91 -1.68
CA ASP A 410 0.47 -8.47 -2.86
C ASP A 410 -0.84 -9.14 -2.40
N VAL A 411 -1.96 -8.73 -3.00
CA VAL A 411 -3.35 -9.04 -2.59
C VAL A 411 -3.94 -10.20 -3.38
#